data_AF-A0A1Q6QN16-F1
#
_entry.id   AF-A0A1Q6QN16-F1
#
_cell.length_a   1.000
_cell.length_b   1.000
_cell.length_c   1.000
_cell.angle_alpha   90.00
_cell.angle_beta   90.00
_cell.angle_gamma   90.00
#
_symmetry.space_group_name_H-M   'P 1'
#
loop_
_entity.id
_entity.type
_entity.pdbx_description
1 polymer ?
#
loop_
_entity_poly.entity_id
_entity_poly.type
_entity_poly.pdbx_seq_one_letter_code
_entity_poly.pdbx_strand_id
1 'polypeptide(L)'
;MKKRCSLVLAAALTLGCLAGCSRFATTPSPSAESAPSATSGGQDVTINVYNWGQYIAEGDDDSIDVIDEFEKAYPNIHVNYTTYDTNESLYL
;
A
#
# COMPACT_ATOMS: atom_id res chain seq x y z
N MET A 1 14.51 -14.38 -53.56
CA MET A 1 14.48 -12.93 -53.19
C MET A 1 13.08 -12.59 -52.72
N LYS A 2 12.91 -12.00 -51.51
CA LYS A 2 11.70 -11.29 -50.98
C LYS A 2 11.56 -11.20 -49.43
N LYS A 3 12.58 -11.49 -48.61
CA LYS A 3 12.43 -11.45 -47.12
C LYS A 3 13.42 -10.54 -46.39
N ARG A 4 14.12 -9.64 -47.08
CA ARG A 4 15.14 -8.75 -46.50
C ARG A 4 14.70 -7.27 -46.46
N CYS A 5 13.48 -7.01 -45.99
CA CYS A 5 12.99 -5.63 -45.79
C CYS A 5 12.30 -5.40 -44.44
N SER A 6 12.28 -6.38 -43.54
CA SER A 6 11.63 -6.22 -42.22
C SER A 6 12.67 -6.34 -41.10
N LEU A 7 13.71 -5.52 -41.18
CA LEU A 7 14.74 -5.38 -40.15
C LEU A 7 15.10 -3.90 -39.98
N VAL A 8 14.10 -3.03 -39.75
CA VAL A 8 14.36 -1.62 -39.37
C VAL A 8 13.29 -1.04 -38.42
N LEU A 9 12.11 -1.66 -38.24
CA LEU A 9 10.96 -0.98 -37.63
C LEU A 9 10.80 -1.11 -36.09
N ALA A 10 11.79 -1.63 -35.36
CA ALA A 10 11.65 -1.88 -33.90
C ALA A 10 12.61 -1.08 -33.00
N ALA A 11 13.40 -0.16 -33.56
CA ALA A 11 14.43 0.59 -32.82
C ALA A 11 14.09 2.07 -32.54
N ALA A 12 12.84 2.49 -32.73
CA ALA A 12 12.45 3.91 -32.63
C ALA A 12 11.45 4.25 -31.51
N LEU A 13 11.19 3.33 -30.57
CA LEU A 13 10.14 3.51 -29.55
C LEU A 13 10.65 3.70 -28.11
N THR A 14 11.89 4.17 -27.91
CA THR A 14 12.47 4.34 -26.56
C THR A 14 12.98 5.76 -26.24
N LEU A 15 12.54 6.80 -26.95
CA LEU A 15 13.11 8.15 -26.76
C LEU A 15 12.07 9.29 -26.77
N GLY A 16 10.96 9.13 -26.04
CA GLY A 16 9.79 10.01 -26.26
C GLY A 16 9.05 10.60 -25.06
N CYS A 17 9.41 10.35 -23.78
CA CYS A 17 8.59 10.86 -22.67
C CYS A 17 9.38 11.35 -21.45
N LEU A 18 10.48 12.09 -21.66
CA LEU A 18 11.06 12.98 -20.63
C LEU A 18 10.99 14.44 -21.10
N ALA A 19 9.79 15.00 -21.21
CA ALA A 19 9.55 16.44 -21.26
C ALA A 19 8.05 16.73 -21.13
N GLY A 20 7.58 17.02 -19.92
CA GLY A 20 6.15 17.26 -19.66
C GLY A 20 5.86 18.06 -18.39
N CYS A 21 6.71 19.04 -18.04
CA CYS A 21 6.34 20.07 -17.08
C CYS A 21 5.53 21.15 -17.83
N SER A 22 4.20 21.12 -17.75
CA SER A 22 3.32 22.31 -17.65
C SER A 22 1.83 21.95 -17.61
N ARG A 23 1.28 22.05 -16.39
CA ARG A 23 -0.04 22.58 -16.00
C ARG A 23 -1.11 22.67 -17.09
N PHE A 24 -2.14 21.81 -16.98
CA PHE A 24 -3.51 22.18 -17.33
C PHE A 24 -4.42 21.86 -16.13
N ALA A 25 -5.19 22.87 -15.73
CA ALA A 25 -6.12 22.79 -14.61
C ALA A 25 -7.22 21.76 -14.88
N THR A 26 -7.36 20.80 -13.99
CA THR A 26 -8.56 19.94 -13.87
C THR A 26 -8.71 19.64 -12.39
N THR A 27 -9.79 20.20 -11.81
CA THR A 27 -10.53 19.79 -10.61
C THR A 27 -9.78 18.96 -9.55
N PRO A 28 -9.66 19.41 -8.28
CA PRO A 28 -9.10 18.58 -7.23
C PRO A 28 -10.07 17.43 -6.94
N SER A 29 -9.85 16.27 -7.57
CA SER A 29 -10.24 14.99 -6.99
C SER A 29 -9.32 14.78 -5.79
N PRO A 30 -9.81 14.44 -4.59
CA PRO A 30 -8.93 14.15 -3.46
C PRO A 30 -7.99 13.04 -3.91
N SER A 31 -6.72 13.41 -3.94
CA SER A 31 -5.62 12.58 -4.38
C SER A 31 -5.72 11.22 -3.71
N ALA A 32 -5.57 10.16 -4.50
CA ALA A 32 -5.00 8.94 -3.97
C ALA A 32 -3.67 9.35 -3.34
N GLU A 33 -3.70 9.51 -2.02
CA GLU A 33 -2.54 9.74 -1.20
C GLU A 33 -1.60 8.58 -1.53
N SER A 34 -0.51 8.89 -2.22
CA SER A 34 0.57 7.94 -2.41
C SER A 34 0.94 7.45 -1.03
N ALA A 35 0.52 6.22 -0.72
CA ALA A 35 0.81 5.58 0.57
C ALA A 35 2.30 5.80 0.86
N PRO A 36 2.65 6.29 2.06
CA PRO A 36 4.04 6.59 2.37
C PRO A 36 4.86 5.33 2.12
N SER A 37 5.79 5.42 1.17
CA SER A 37 6.74 4.35 0.90
C SER A 37 7.52 4.11 2.19
N ALA A 38 7.27 2.96 2.82
CA ALA A 38 7.93 2.52 4.02
C ALA A 38 9.44 2.50 3.76
N THR A 39 10.14 3.53 4.26
CA THR A 39 11.59 3.52 4.33
C THR A 39 11.95 2.53 5.42
N SER A 40 12.61 1.43 5.04
CA SER A 40 13.00 0.29 5.87
C SER A 40 14.06 0.61 6.95
N GLY A 41 13.93 1.74 7.63
CA GLY A 41 14.82 2.19 8.71
C GLY A 41 14.15 3.21 9.62
N GLY A 42 12.84 3.07 9.82
CA GLY A 42 12.05 3.91 10.72
C GLY A 42 12.21 3.52 12.17
N GLN A 43 11.99 4.48 13.07
CA GLN A 43 11.84 4.23 14.51
C GLN A 43 10.77 3.15 14.74
N ASP A 44 10.87 2.42 15.86
CA ASP A 44 9.81 1.49 16.25
C ASP A 44 8.50 2.26 16.47
N VAL A 45 7.42 1.80 15.83
CA VAL A 45 6.09 2.41 15.88
C VAL A 45 5.11 1.40 16.44
N THR A 46 4.29 1.82 17.40
CA THR A 46 3.12 1.04 17.84
C THR A 46 1.84 1.65 17.29
N ILE A 47 1.07 0.85 16.56
CA ILE A 47 -0.28 1.20 16.10
C ILE A 47 -1.28 0.58 17.07
N ASN A 48 -2.13 1.40 17.68
CA ASN A 48 -3.23 0.92 18.51
C ASN A 48 -4.49 0.85 17.65
N VAL A 49 -5.10 -0.33 17.57
CA VAL A 49 -6.31 -0.57 16.79
C VAL A 49 -7.42 -0.96 17.75
N TYR A 50 -8.50 -0.20 17.72
CA TYR A 50 -9.66 -0.41 18.59
C TYR A 50 -10.92 -0.64 17.75
N ASN A 51 -11.52 -1.81 17.91
CA ASN A 51 -12.72 -2.20 17.18
C ASN A 51 -13.86 -2.62 18.12
N TRP A 52 -15.08 -2.70 17.58
CA TRP A 52 -16.19 -3.44 18.20
C TRP A 52 -16.31 -4.82 17.61
N GLY A 53 -15.99 -5.82 18.42
CA GLY A 53 -15.93 -7.20 17.96
C GLY A 53 -14.73 -7.47 17.06
N GLN A 54 -14.66 -8.72 16.59
CA GLN A 54 -13.51 -9.23 15.87
C GLN A 54 -13.66 -9.10 14.35
N TYR A 55 -12.81 -8.24 13.75
CA TYR A 55 -12.79 -8.02 12.29
C TYR A 55 -11.45 -8.36 11.65
N ILE A 56 -10.40 -8.54 12.45
CA ILE A 56 -9.07 -8.94 11.98
C ILE A 56 -8.94 -10.42 12.29
N ALA A 57 -8.54 -11.23 11.29
CA ALA A 57 -8.30 -12.65 11.50
C ALA A 57 -7.00 -12.83 12.30
N GLU A 58 -7.09 -13.56 13.40
CA GLU A 58 -5.99 -13.80 14.35
C GLU A 58 -5.45 -15.24 14.25
N GLY A 59 -5.72 -15.92 13.12
CA GLY A 59 -5.27 -17.30 12.88
C GLY A 59 -6.22 -18.40 13.36
N ASP A 60 -7.40 -18.04 13.88
CA ASP A 60 -8.44 -19.02 14.25
C ASP A 60 -9.06 -19.70 13.03
N ASP A 61 -9.63 -20.90 13.20
CA ASP A 61 -10.34 -21.66 12.16
C ASP A 61 -9.55 -21.82 10.84
N ASP A 62 -8.26 -22.13 10.95
CA ASP A 62 -7.31 -22.27 9.82
C ASP A 62 -7.18 -20.99 8.97
N SER A 63 -7.57 -19.82 9.51
CA SER A 63 -7.40 -18.52 8.85
C SER A 63 -5.96 -18.01 8.98
N ILE A 64 -5.64 -16.98 8.20
CA ILE A 64 -4.37 -16.27 8.29
C ILE A 64 -4.38 -15.37 9.53
N ASP A 65 -3.26 -15.30 10.24
CA ASP A 65 -3.03 -14.23 11.20
C ASP A 65 -2.57 -12.99 10.43
N VAL A 66 -3.50 -12.05 10.26
CA VAL A 66 -3.27 -10.82 9.48
C VAL A 66 -2.26 -9.91 10.18
N ILE A 67 -2.26 -9.88 11.51
CA ILE A 67 -1.35 -9.02 12.28
C ILE A 67 0.07 -9.56 12.19
N ASP A 68 0.25 -10.86 12.39
CA ASP A 68 1.57 -11.49 12.30
C ASP A 68 2.18 -11.34 10.89
N GLU A 69 1.39 -11.55 9.84
CA GLU A 69 1.88 -11.32 8.46
C GLU A 69 2.19 -9.85 8.16
N PHE A 70 1.43 -8.92 8.74
CA PHE A 70 1.71 -7.50 8.64
C PHE A 70 3.01 -7.12 9.36
N GLU A 71 3.23 -7.57 10.59
CA GLU A 71 4.45 -7.29 11.35
C GLU A 71 5.69 -7.93 10.72
N LYS A 72 5.56 -9.12 10.11
CA LYS A 72 6.64 -9.73 9.30
C LYS A 72 7.02 -8.84 8.11
N ALA A 73 6.03 -8.22 7.46
CA ALA A 73 6.26 -7.32 6.33
C ALA A 73 6.84 -5.96 6.77
N TYR A 74 6.54 -5.52 8.00
CA TYR A 74 6.99 -4.25 8.58
C TYR A 74 7.57 -4.45 9.99
N PRO A 75 8.83 -4.95 10.10
CA PRO A 75 9.38 -5.40 11.39
C PRO A 75 9.54 -4.32 12.47
N ASN A 76 9.50 -3.05 12.09
CA ASN A 76 9.58 -1.89 13.00
C ASN A 76 8.19 -1.37 13.41
N ILE A 77 7.11 -2.06 13.03
CA ILE A 77 5.74 -1.70 13.39
C ILE A 77 5.16 -2.83 14.23
N HIS A 78 4.58 -2.45 15.36
CA HIS A 78 3.85 -3.34 16.25
C HIS A 78 2.39 -2.93 16.34
N VAL A 79 1.48 -3.90 16.30
CA VAL A 79 0.04 -3.67 16.38
C VAL A 79 -0.46 -4.10 17.76
N ASN A 80 -0.99 -3.14 18.51
CA ASN A 80 -1.76 -3.42 19.71
C ASN A 80 -3.25 -3.40 19.34
N TYR A 81 -3.81 -4.59 19.07
CA TYR A 81 -5.22 -4.73 18.72
C TYR A 81 -6.05 -5.07 19.95
N THR A 82 -7.14 -4.34 20.15
CA THR A 82 -8.07 -4.56 21.26
C THR A 82 -9.50 -4.39 20.77
N THR A 83 -10.34 -5.36 21.12
CA THR A 83 -11.78 -5.29 20.84
C THR A 83 -12.54 -4.92 22.09
N TYR A 84 -13.52 -4.04 21.92
CA TYR A 84 -14.46 -3.66 22.96
C TYR A 84 -15.85 -4.17 22.62
N ASP A 85 -16.67 -4.36 23.65
CA ASP A 85 -18.10 -4.71 23.48
C ASP A 85 -18.87 -3.53 22.89
N THR A 86 -18.59 -2.31 23.38
CA THR A 86 -19.16 -1.05 22.90
C THR A 86 -18.14 0.11 22.80
N ASN A 87 -18.54 1.30 22.31
CA ASN A 87 -17.69 2.42 21.82
C ASN A 87 -17.49 3.31 23.02
N GLU A 88 -18.54 3.35 23.83
CA GLU A 88 -18.58 3.84 25.18
C GLU A 88 -17.58 3.08 26.06
N SER A 89 -17.42 1.75 25.89
CA SER A 89 -16.44 0.96 26.66
C SER A 89 -14.98 1.35 26.42
N LEU A 90 -14.64 2.00 25.31
CA LEU A 90 -13.29 2.53 25.08
C LEU A 90 -12.96 3.67 26.06
N TYR A 91 -13.97 4.39 26.53
CA TYR A 91 -13.81 5.61 27.34
C TYR A 91 -14.02 5.39 28.84
N LEU A 92 -14.42 4.18 29.25
CA LEU A 92 -14.69 3.81 30.64
C LEU A 92 -13.46 3.14 31.27
#